data_AF-A0A3D2S780-F1
#
_entry.id   AF-A0A3D2S780-F1
#
_cell.length_a   1.000
_cell.length_b   1.000
_cell.length_c   1.000
_cell.angle_alpha   90.00
_cell.angle_beta   90.00
_cell.angle_gamma   90.00
#
_symmetry.space_group_name_H-M   'P 1'
#
loop_
_entity.id
_entity.type
_entity.pdbx_description
1 polymer ?
#
loop_
_entity_poly.entity_id
_entity_poly.type
_entity_poly.pdbx_seq_one_letter_code
_entity_poly.pdbx_strand_id
1 'polypeptide(L)'
;ILGALAFAIGMALHGNLSHMAAGIMVLFFKPFKVGDFIVAQGYSGTVREIQIFNTILNTLDNRIIIIPNGAITSGPIENLSANPERKVPMTFSISYAGNIDNARKVIKEVVEGCPQIIQTKETDILVSQLADSSVNFAVRPWCKTEDYWDVYFYMHEHIKKAFDAHGVTIPFPQMDVHVQQLS
;
A
#
# COMPACT_ATOMS: atom_id res chain seq x y z
N ILE A 1 -41.68 -35.32 5.22
CA ILE A 1 -40.37 -35.97 5.45
C ILE A 1 -39.38 -35.64 4.33
N LEU A 2 -39.68 -35.92 3.06
CA LEU A 2 -38.79 -35.60 1.92
C LEU A 2 -38.40 -34.11 1.81
N GLY A 3 -39.34 -33.18 2.00
CA GLY A 3 -39.03 -31.73 1.97
C GLY A 3 -38.12 -31.26 3.12
N ALA A 4 -38.27 -31.83 4.31
CA ALA A 4 -37.41 -31.51 5.45
C ALA A 4 -35.99 -32.06 5.24
N LEU A 5 -35.86 -33.24 4.62
CA LEU A 5 -34.56 -33.82 4.26
C LEU A 5 -33.84 -32.99 3.18
N ALA A 6 -34.56 -32.55 2.14
CA ALA A 6 -34.00 -31.67 1.10
C ALA A 6 -33.55 -30.31 1.67
N PHE A 7 -34.34 -29.74 2.57
CA PHE A 7 -33.98 -28.51 3.27
C PHE A 7 -32.71 -28.69 4.12
N ALA A 8 -32.60 -29.77 4.89
CA ALA A 8 -31.43 -30.06 5.70
C ALA A 8 -30.15 -30.22 4.86
N ILE A 9 -30.23 -30.92 3.72
CA ILE A 9 -29.11 -31.06 2.77
C ILE A 9 -28.73 -29.69 2.17
N GLY A 10 -29.71 -28.89 1.76
CA GLY A 10 -29.47 -27.55 1.22
C GLY A 10 -28.80 -26.62 2.24
N MET A 11 -29.22 -26.66 3.50
CA MET A 11 -28.61 -25.91 4.59
C MET A 11 -27.17 -26.36 4.87
N ALA A 12 -26.91 -27.67 4.84
CA ALA A 12 -25.56 -28.22 5.02
C ALA A 12 -24.59 -27.79 3.91
N LEU A 13 -25.08 -27.59 2.69
CA LEU A 13 -24.28 -27.19 1.52
C LEU A 13 -24.26 -25.68 1.27
N HIS A 14 -25.04 -24.89 2.00
CA HIS A 14 -25.24 -23.46 1.74
C HIS A 14 -23.90 -22.69 1.65
N GLY A 15 -22.98 -22.93 2.59
CA GLY A 15 -21.66 -22.28 2.60
C GLY A 15 -20.80 -22.63 1.37
N ASN A 16 -20.72 -23.91 1.03
CA ASN A 16 -19.94 -24.36 -0.14
C ASN A 16 -20.54 -23.85 -1.46
N LEU A 17 -21.87 -23.81 -1.57
CA LEU A 17 -22.55 -23.30 -2.75
C LEU A 17 -22.35 -21.78 -2.92
N SER A 18 -22.33 -21.04 -1.82
CA SER A 18 -21.98 -19.61 -1.81
C SER A 18 -20.55 -19.37 -2.32
N HIS A 19 -19.57 -20.14 -1.85
CA HIS A 19 -18.19 -20.05 -2.33
C HIS A 19 -18.07 -20.40 -3.82
N MET A 20 -18.78 -21.43 -4.29
CA MET A 20 -18.81 -21.79 -5.70
C MET A 20 -19.38 -20.67 -6.58
N ALA A 21 -20.53 -20.11 -6.18
CA ALA A 21 -21.16 -19.01 -6.91
C ALA A 21 -20.22 -17.78 -6.97
N ALA A 22 -19.59 -17.43 -5.84
CA ALA A 22 -18.60 -16.35 -5.79
C ALA A 22 -17.41 -16.61 -6.72
N GLY A 23 -16.89 -17.85 -6.77
CA GLY A 23 -15.81 -18.21 -7.69
C GLY A 23 -16.18 -18.02 -9.15
N ILE A 24 -17.38 -18.44 -9.55
CA ILE A 24 -17.90 -18.23 -10.91
C ILE A 24 -18.01 -16.72 -11.22
N MET A 25 -18.51 -15.92 -10.27
CA MET A 25 -18.61 -14.48 -10.43
C MET A 25 -17.23 -13.81 -10.61
N VAL A 26 -16.22 -14.24 -9.84
CA VAL A 26 -14.84 -13.76 -10.01
C VAL A 26 -14.32 -14.11 -11.41
N LEU A 27 -14.52 -15.32 -11.89
CA LEU A 27 -14.06 -15.73 -13.22
C LEU A 27 -14.77 -14.99 -14.36
N PHE A 28 -16.05 -14.67 -14.18
CA PHE A 28 -16.87 -13.98 -15.17
C PHE A 28 -16.60 -12.46 -15.21
N PHE A 29 -16.68 -11.79 -14.07
CA PHE A 29 -16.53 -10.33 -13.98
C PHE A 29 -15.07 -9.88 -13.85
N LYS A 30 -14.17 -10.77 -13.44
CA LYS A 30 -12.73 -10.53 -13.27
C LYS A 30 -12.41 -9.23 -12.51
N PRO A 31 -12.94 -9.04 -11.28
CA PRO A 31 -12.53 -7.91 -10.44
C PRO A 31 -11.01 -7.94 -10.14
N PHE A 32 -10.41 -9.12 -10.22
CA PHE A 32 -8.98 -9.38 -10.25
C PHE A 32 -8.72 -10.63 -11.10
N LYS A 33 -7.46 -10.82 -11.49
CA LYS A 33 -7.00 -11.99 -12.26
C LYS A 33 -5.69 -12.55 -11.69
N VAL A 34 -5.31 -13.75 -12.14
CA VAL A 34 -3.99 -14.32 -11.85
C VAL A 34 -2.89 -13.34 -12.27
N GLY A 35 -1.93 -13.12 -11.37
CA GLY A 35 -0.86 -12.14 -11.51
C GLY A 35 -1.13 -10.78 -10.86
N ASP A 36 -2.38 -10.46 -10.51
CA ASP A 36 -2.68 -9.21 -9.81
C ASP A 36 -2.23 -9.29 -8.34
N PHE A 37 -1.61 -8.23 -7.83
CA PHE A 37 -1.40 -8.06 -6.39
C PHE A 37 -2.63 -7.40 -5.77
N ILE A 38 -3.27 -8.08 -4.82
CA ILE A 38 -4.52 -7.61 -4.20
C ILE A 38 -4.42 -7.53 -2.69
N VAL A 39 -5.26 -6.69 -2.08
CA VAL A 39 -5.54 -6.70 -0.65
C VAL A 39 -7.02 -7.02 -0.44
N ALA A 40 -7.32 -8.07 0.31
CA ALA A 40 -8.68 -8.51 0.61
C ALA A 40 -8.71 -9.24 1.96
N GLN A 41 -9.76 -9.02 2.76
CA GLN A 41 -9.94 -9.68 4.07
C GLN A 41 -8.73 -9.55 5.01
N GLY A 42 -8.00 -8.43 4.94
CA GLY A 42 -6.78 -8.20 5.74
C GLY A 42 -5.53 -8.94 5.25
N TYR A 43 -5.63 -9.73 4.18
CA TYR A 43 -4.51 -10.40 3.52
C TYR A 43 -4.07 -9.63 2.29
N SER A 44 -2.79 -9.70 1.96
CA SER A 44 -2.23 -9.16 0.72
C SER A 44 -1.33 -10.17 0.02
N GLY A 45 -1.35 -10.17 -1.31
CA GLY A 45 -0.52 -11.06 -2.11
C GLY A 45 -0.87 -11.06 -3.58
N THR A 46 -0.01 -11.69 -4.37
CA THR A 46 -0.23 -11.91 -5.80
C THR A 46 -1.15 -13.10 -6.00
N VAL A 47 -2.22 -12.92 -6.76
CA VAL A 47 -3.16 -13.98 -7.13
C VAL A 47 -2.42 -15.04 -7.94
N ARG A 48 -2.27 -16.22 -7.35
CA ARG A 48 -1.62 -17.37 -7.98
C ARG A 48 -2.62 -18.18 -8.80
N GLU A 49 -3.79 -18.46 -8.24
CA GLU A 49 -4.81 -19.30 -8.86
C GLU A 49 -6.20 -18.95 -8.33
N ILE A 50 -7.21 -19.04 -9.20
CA ILE A 50 -8.62 -18.89 -8.85
C ILE A 50 -9.29 -20.24 -9.10
N GLN A 51 -9.62 -20.95 -8.03
CA GLN A 51 -10.30 -22.24 -8.05
C GLN A 51 -11.81 -22.04 -7.85
N ILE A 52 -12.57 -23.12 -8.03
CA ILE A 52 -14.04 -23.09 -7.91
C ILE A 52 -14.48 -22.58 -6.52
N PHE A 53 -13.82 -23.03 -5.46
CA PHE A 53 -14.21 -22.67 -4.08
C PHE A 53 -13.28 -21.66 -3.41
N ASN A 54 -12.02 -21.55 -3.85
CA ASN A 54 -11.00 -20.75 -3.18
C ASN A 54 -10.17 -19.94 -4.17
N THR A 55 -9.61 -18.83 -3.71
CA THR A 55 -8.56 -18.08 -4.38
C THR A 55 -7.26 -18.26 -3.59
N ILE A 56 -6.17 -18.51 -4.31
CA ILE A 56 -4.84 -18.74 -3.73
C ILE A 56 -3.97 -17.52 -4.01
N LEU A 57 -3.40 -16.94 -2.95
CA LEU A 57 -2.45 -15.83 -3.03
C LEU A 57 -1.06 -16.31 -2.62
N ASN A 58 -0.04 -15.76 -3.27
CA ASN A 58 1.35 -15.80 -2.81
C ASN A 58 1.70 -14.45 -2.16
N THR A 59 2.18 -14.47 -0.93
CA THR A 59 2.68 -13.27 -0.26
C THR A 59 4.08 -12.90 -0.74
N LEU A 60 4.53 -11.68 -0.42
CA LEU A 60 5.90 -11.22 -0.73
C LEU A 60 6.98 -12.05 -0.02
N ASP A 61 6.66 -12.65 1.13
CA ASP A 61 7.53 -13.54 1.89
C ASP A 61 7.31 -15.03 1.56
N ASN A 62 6.73 -15.33 0.38
CA ASN A 62 6.58 -16.66 -0.18
C ASN A 62 5.72 -17.65 0.64
N ARG A 63 4.75 -17.13 1.40
CA ARG A 63 3.68 -17.93 2.02
C ARG A 63 2.50 -18.06 1.07
N ILE A 64 1.75 -19.15 1.22
CA ILE A 64 0.51 -19.38 0.49
C ILE A 64 -0.66 -19.03 1.40
N ILE A 65 -1.56 -18.17 0.91
CA ILE A 65 -2.82 -17.85 1.56
C ILE A 65 -3.94 -18.43 0.71
N ILE A 66 -4.82 -19.22 1.32
CA ILE A 66 -5.98 -19.83 0.65
C ILE A 66 -7.24 -19.18 1.25
N ILE A 67 -7.99 -18.46 0.42
CA ILE A 67 -9.17 -17.71 0.86
C ILE A 67 -10.40 -18.29 0.15
N PRO A 68 -11.45 -18.72 0.87
CA PRO A 68 -12.72 -19.10 0.24
C PRO A 68 -13.28 -17.94 -0.59
N ASN A 69 -13.78 -18.24 -1.79
CA ASN A 69 -14.23 -17.22 -2.73
C ASN A 69 -15.37 -16.36 -2.16
N GLY A 70 -16.27 -16.96 -1.37
CA GLY A 70 -17.32 -16.16 -0.71
C GLY A 70 -16.75 -15.14 0.29
N ALA A 71 -15.65 -15.48 0.98
CA ALA A 71 -14.98 -14.56 1.89
C ALA A 71 -14.16 -13.50 1.15
N ILE A 72 -13.47 -13.87 0.07
CA ILE A 72 -12.68 -12.86 -0.69
C ILE A 72 -13.58 -11.81 -1.33
N THR A 73 -14.80 -12.17 -1.71
CA THR A 73 -15.78 -11.26 -2.35
C THR A 73 -16.77 -10.61 -1.38
N SER A 74 -16.72 -10.90 -0.07
CA SER A 74 -17.69 -10.36 0.88
C SER A 74 -17.41 -8.90 1.31
N GLY A 75 -16.31 -8.31 0.84
CA GLY A 75 -15.90 -6.95 1.18
C GLY A 75 -15.15 -6.28 0.03
N PRO A 76 -14.64 -5.05 0.25
CA PRO A 76 -13.84 -4.36 -0.76
C PRO A 76 -12.56 -5.14 -1.08
N ILE A 77 -12.18 -5.11 -2.35
CA ILE A 77 -10.94 -5.70 -2.87
C ILE A 77 -10.11 -4.56 -3.45
N GLU A 78 -8.94 -4.33 -2.88
CA GLU A 78 -7.99 -3.36 -3.43
C GLU A 78 -7.10 -4.07 -4.43
N ASN A 79 -7.29 -3.78 -5.72
CA ASN A 79 -6.42 -4.30 -6.76
C ASN A 79 -5.29 -3.30 -7.03
N LEU A 80 -4.10 -3.63 -6.53
CA LEU A 80 -2.92 -2.79 -6.61
C LEU A 80 -2.19 -2.90 -7.96
N SER A 81 -2.62 -3.83 -8.82
CA SER A 81 -2.05 -4.13 -10.14
C SER A 81 -2.99 -3.79 -11.32
N ALA A 82 -4.24 -3.43 -11.05
CA ALA A 82 -5.23 -3.15 -12.10
C ALA A 82 -4.83 -1.96 -12.99
N ASN A 83 -4.23 -0.92 -12.40
CA ASN A 83 -3.73 0.24 -13.13
C ASN A 83 -2.25 0.05 -13.51
N PRO A 84 -1.84 0.40 -14.74
CA PRO A 84 -0.45 0.23 -15.19
C PRO A 84 0.52 1.20 -14.49
N GLU A 85 0.00 2.31 -13.97
CA GLU A 85 0.77 3.36 -13.32
C GLU A 85 0.08 3.77 -12.03
N ARG A 86 0.87 4.14 -11.02
CA ARG A 86 0.36 4.55 -9.71
C ARG A 86 1.30 5.53 -9.02
N LYS A 87 0.77 6.25 -8.04
CA LYS A 87 1.59 7.05 -7.11
C LYS A 87 2.24 6.16 -6.06
N VAL A 88 3.43 6.55 -5.62
CA VAL A 88 4.17 5.96 -4.50
C VAL A 88 4.11 6.92 -3.31
N PRO A 89 3.06 6.88 -2.48
CA PRO A 89 2.92 7.83 -1.38
C PRO A 89 3.94 7.54 -0.27
N MET A 90 4.74 8.55 0.06
CA MET A 90 5.76 8.51 1.10
C MET A 90 5.69 9.78 1.96
N THR A 91 6.24 9.70 3.16
CA THR A 91 6.35 10.85 4.07
C THR A 91 7.81 11.04 4.49
N PHE A 92 8.32 12.25 4.33
CA PHE A 92 9.66 12.64 4.76
C PHE A 92 9.57 13.84 5.69
N SER A 93 10.35 13.85 6.76
CA SER A 93 10.21 14.84 7.83
C SER A 93 11.50 15.65 8.00
N ILE A 94 11.36 16.95 8.22
CA ILE A 94 12.46 17.85 8.56
C ILE A 94 12.21 18.51 9.92
N SER A 95 13.26 19.02 10.55
CA SER A 95 13.13 19.78 11.80
C SER A 95 12.39 21.11 11.56
N TYR A 96 11.77 21.68 12.60
CA TYR A 96 11.11 22.99 12.51
C TYR A 96 12.05 24.15 12.16
N ALA A 97 13.34 24.01 12.50
CA ALA A 97 14.36 24.97 12.11
C ALA A 97 14.79 24.82 10.64
N GLY A 98 14.42 23.71 9.99
CA GLY A 98 14.77 23.41 8.60
C GLY A 98 14.03 24.30 7.60
N ASN A 99 14.73 24.70 6.53
CA ASN A 99 14.14 25.46 5.45
C ASN A 99 13.30 24.55 4.53
N ILE A 100 11.99 24.81 4.45
CA ILE A 100 11.04 24.02 3.66
C ILE A 100 11.31 24.06 2.16
N ASP A 101 11.81 25.18 1.63
CA ASP A 101 12.06 25.37 0.20
C ASP A 101 13.34 24.65 -0.21
N ASN A 102 14.36 24.68 0.65
CA ASN A 102 15.57 23.88 0.46
C ASN A 102 15.23 22.38 0.47
N ALA A 103 14.48 21.91 1.48
CA ALA A 103 14.08 20.50 1.55
C ALA A 103 13.26 20.07 0.33
N ARG A 104 12.29 20.88 -0.12
CA ARG A 104 11.51 20.60 -1.32
C ARG A 104 12.37 20.51 -2.57
N LYS A 105 13.33 21.43 -2.73
CA LYS A 105 14.28 21.41 -3.85
C LYS A 105 15.11 20.13 -3.85
N VAL A 106 15.65 19.73 -2.71
CA VAL A 106 16.46 18.52 -2.57
C VAL A 106 15.63 17.26 -2.86
N ILE A 107 14.39 17.17 -2.35
CA ILE A 107 13.48 16.05 -2.70
C ILE A 107 13.25 16.01 -4.20
N LYS A 108 12.99 17.17 -4.83
CA LYS A 108 12.73 17.26 -6.26
C LYS A 108 13.93 16.80 -7.09
N GLU A 109 15.14 17.16 -6.71
CA GLU A 109 16.37 16.68 -7.38
C GLU A 109 16.49 15.15 -7.33
N VAL A 110 16.14 14.52 -6.20
CA VAL A 110 16.13 13.06 -6.09
C VAL A 110 15.02 12.43 -6.94
N VAL A 111 13.84 13.04 -6.99
CA VAL A 111 12.73 12.60 -7.86
C VAL A 111 13.14 12.64 -9.33
N GLU A 112 13.78 13.73 -9.77
CA GLU A 112 14.26 13.92 -11.15
C GLU A 112 15.40 12.95 -11.51
N GLY A 113 16.17 12.48 -10.52
CA GLY A 113 17.25 11.51 -10.68
C GLY A 113 16.82 10.04 -10.73
N CYS A 114 15.58 9.71 -10.37
CA CYS A 114 15.09 8.32 -10.36
C CYS A 114 14.60 7.89 -11.75
N PRO A 115 15.20 6.86 -12.39
CA PRO A 115 14.85 6.49 -13.76
C PRO A 115 13.47 5.82 -13.88
N GLN A 116 12.95 5.22 -12.82
CA GLN A 116 11.62 4.58 -12.80
C GLN A 116 10.46 5.56 -12.57
N ILE A 117 10.75 6.83 -12.24
CA ILE A 117 9.72 7.85 -12.05
C ILE A 117 9.27 8.40 -13.41
N ILE A 118 7.97 8.52 -13.59
CA ILE A 118 7.34 9.06 -14.80
C ILE A 118 7.39 10.59 -14.74
N GLN A 119 8.49 11.16 -15.25
CA GLN A 119 8.78 12.60 -15.17
C GLN A 119 7.77 13.50 -15.91
N THR A 120 6.99 12.95 -16.83
CA THR A 120 5.93 13.69 -17.54
C THR A 120 4.71 13.97 -16.66
N LYS A 121 4.59 13.31 -15.51
CA LYS A 121 3.52 13.51 -14.54
C LYS A 121 4.02 14.30 -13.34
N GLU A 122 3.17 15.21 -12.85
CA GLU A 122 3.49 16.00 -11.67
C GLU A 122 3.66 15.10 -10.43
N THR A 123 4.77 15.33 -9.73
CA THR A 123 5.04 14.71 -8.43
C THR A 123 4.63 15.66 -7.31
N ASP A 124 3.74 15.21 -6.44
CA ASP A 124 3.36 16.00 -5.26
C ASP A 124 4.56 16.04 -4.30
N ILE A 125 5.04 17.24 -3.95
CA ILE A 125 6.03 17.49 -2.89
C ILE A 125 5.51 18.61 -2.00
N LEU A 126 4.62 18.24 -1.07
CA LEU A 126 3.79 19.18 -0.32
C LEU A 126 4.05 19.03 1.18
N VAL A 127 4.04 20.14 1.93
CA VAL A 127 3.98 20.06 3.39
C VAL A 127 2.60 19.54 3.78
N SER A 128 2.55 18.34 4.35
CA SER A 128 1.32 17.64 4.68
C SER A 128 0.89 17.81 6.13
N GLN A 129 1.84 18.04 7.04
CA GLN A 129 1.57 18.14 8.47
C GLN A 129 2.67 18.92 9.20
N LEU A 130 2.27 19.74 10.16
CA LEU A 130 3.13 20.26 11.22
C LEU A 130 2.91 19.35 12.45
N ALA A 131 3.82 18.41 12.68
CA ALA A 131 3.73 17.38 13.72
C ALA A 131 4.47 17.82 15.00
N ASP A 132 4.38 17.04 16.08
CA ASP A 132 4.87 17.45 17.40
C ASP A 132 6.34 17.92 17.42
N SER A 133 7.21 17.28 16.62
CA SER A 133 8.64 17.62 16.54
C SER A 133 9.18 17.76 15.12
N SER A 134 8.31 17.83 14.10
CA SER A 134 8.73 17.86 12.69
C SER A 134 7.75 18.54 11.75
N VAL A 135 8.27 19.00 10.60
CA VAL A 135 7.48 19.37 9.43
C VAL A 135 7.51 18.21 8.45
N ASN A 136 6.34 17.63 8.14
CA ASN A 136 6.23 16.45 7.30
C ASN A 136 5.88 16.85 5.86
N PHE A 137 6.59 16.28 4.91
CA PHE A 137 6.32 16.36 3.49
C PHE A 137 5.64 15.08 3.01
N ALA A 138 4.51 15.21 2.32
CA ALA A 138 3.98 14.17 1.46
C ALA A 138 4.68 14.21 0.10
N VAL A 139 5.31 13.11 -0.27
CA VAL A 139 6.02 12.92 -1.55
C VAL A 139 5.38 11.77 -2.30
N ARG A 140 4.84 12.05 -3.50
CA ARG A 140 4.00 11.08 -4.23
C ARG A 140 4.33 11.00 -5.72
N PRO A 141 5.52 10.50 -6.10
CA PRO A 141 5.89 10.35 -7.50
C PRO A 141 5.04 9.28 -8.19
N TRP A 142 4.86 9.43 -9.50
CA TRP A 142 4.26 8.41 -10.35
C TRP A 142 5.31 7.44 -10.87
N CYS A 143 4.98 6.15 -10.90
CA CYS A 143 5.79 5.12 -11.52
C CYS A 143 4.89 4.09 -12.19
N LYS A 144 5.48 3.18 -12.98
CA LYS A 144 4.78 1.96 -13.35
C LYS A 144 4.53 1.10 -12.12
N THR A 145 3.44 0.35 -12.14
CA THR A 145 3.08 -0.49 -10.99
C THR A 145 4.11 -1.58 -10.68
N GLU A 146 4.80 -2.09 -11.70
CA GLU A 146 5.90 -3.06 -11.53
C GLU A 146 7.12 -2.47 -10.79
N ASP A 147 7.37 -1.17 -10.96
CA ASP A 147 8.52 -0.45 -10.39
C ASP A 147 8.24 0.13 -9.00
N TYR A 148 7.06 -0.14 -8.41
CA TYR A 148 6.61 0.50 -7.17
C TYR A 148 7.63 0.39 -6.03
N TRP A 149 8.15 -0.82 -5.79
CA TRP A 149 9.09 -1.07 -4.70
C TRP A 149 10.48 -0.51 -5.00
N ASP A 150 10.92 -0.56 -6.26
CA ASP A 150 12.20 0.02 -6.68
C ASP A 150 12.20 1.52 -6.42
N VAL A 151 11.14 2.23 -6.81
CA VAL A 151 10.97 3.65 -6.52
C VAL A 151 10.87 3.88 -5.02
N TYR A 152 10.06 3.11 -4.30
CA TYR A 152 9.89 3.27 -2.85
C TYR A 152 11.24 3.23 -2.12
N PHE A 153 12.04 2.20 -2.35
CA PHE A 153 13.33 2.04 -1.66
C PHE A 153 14.39 3.03 -2.18
N TYR A 154 14.42 3.29 -3.49
CA TYR A 154 15.30 4.29 -4.07
C TYR A 154 15.09 5.65 -3.40
N MET A 155 13.84 6.11 -3.31
CA MET A 155 13.51 7.43 -2.76
C MET A 155 13.93 7.55 -1.29
N HIS A 156 13.68 6.53 -0.46
CA HIS A 156 14.08 6.57 0.95
C HIS A 156 15.59 6.70 1.13
N GLU A 157 16.37 5.89 0.39
CA GLU A 157 17.83 5.90 0.50
C GLU A 157 18.43 7.21 -0.03
N HIS A 158 17.98 7.65 -1.21
CA HIS A 158 18.58 8.80 -1.89
C HIS A 158 18.13 10.12 -1.27
N ILE A 159 16.89 10.24 -0.78
CA ILE A 159 16.47 11.43 -0.02
C ILE A 159 17.28 11.54 1.26
N LYS A 160 17.52 10.44 1.99
CA LYS A 160 18.35 10.49 3.20
C LYS A 160 19.76 11.00 2.90
N LYS A 161 20.41 10.45 1.87
CA LYS A 161 21.75 10.89 1.44
C LYS A 161 21.77 12.35 0.99
N ALA A 162 20.77 12.77 0.23
CA ALA A 162 20.67 14.14 -0.25
C ALA A 162 20.39 15.14 0.88
N PHE A 163 19.56 14.77 1.86
CA PHE A 163 19.31 15.58 3.04
C PHE A 163 20.59 15.82 3.83
N ASP A 164 21.38 14.78 4.06
CA ASP A 164 22.67 14.89 4.75
C ASP A 164 23.63 15.82 4.00
N ALA A 165 23.74 15.67 2.67
CA ALA A 165 24.62 16.47 1.83
C ALA A 165 24.23 17.96 1.77
N HIS A 166 22.94 18.27 1.90
CA HIS A 166 22.39 19.63 1.82
C HIS A 166 22.06 20.24 3.20
N GLY A 167 22.47 19.60 4.29
CA GLY A 167 22.26 20.08 5.66
C GLY A 167 20.77 20.10 6.09
N VAL A 168 19.92 19.31 5.44
CA VAL A 168 18.52 19.16 5.82
C VAL A 168 18.44 18.18 7.00
N THR A 169 18.09 18.69 8.18
CA THR A 169 18.07 17.88 9.41
C THR A 169 16.76 17.11 9.53
N ILE A 170 16.86 15.79 9.72
CA ILE A 170 15.75 14.92 10.13
C ILE A 170 15.71 14.92 11.67
N PRO A 171 14.60 15.31 12.30
CA PRO A 171 14.55 15.51 13.75
C PRO A 171 14.45 14.17 14.49
N PHE A 172 15.13 14.08 15.63
CA PHE A 172 14.77 13.13 16.69
C PHE A 172 13.56 13.66 17.47
N PRO A 173 12.82 12.79 18.18
CA PRO A 173 11.78 13.24 19.11
C PRO A 173 12.31 14.30 20.07
N GLN A 174 11.61 15.43 20.19
CA GLN A 174 11.98 16.55 21.06
C GLN A 174 11.15 16.53 22.34
N MET A 175 11.74 16.92 23.47
CA MET A 175 11.04 17.04 24.75
C MET A 175 11.54 18.27 25.50
N ASP A 176 10.62 19.21 25.77
CA ASP A 176 10.91 20.36 26.61
C ASP A 176 10.73 20.00 28.09
N VAL A 177 11.83 20.08 28.86
CA VAL A 177 11.84 19.79 30.30
C VAL A 177 11.95 21.09 31.09
N HIS A 178 10.88 21.45 31.79
CA HIS A 178 10.86 22.59 32.71
C HIS A 178 11.25 22.13 34.12
N VAL A 179 12.48 22.40 34.55
CA VAL A 179 12.93 22.10 35.93
C VAL A 179 12.61 23.29 36.84
N GLN A 180 11.64 23.12 37.73
CA GLN A 180 11.39 24.09 38.80
C GLN A 180 12.23 23.71 40.02
N GLN A 181 13.18 24.57 40.40
CA GLN A 181 13.94 24.41 41.64
C GLN A 181 13.08 24.94 42.79
N LEU A 182 12.61 24.04 43.66
CA LEU A 182 12.00 24.43 44.93
C LEU A 182 13.12 24.85 45.88
N SER A 183 13.14 26.14 46.23
CA SER A 183 14.00 26.74 47.26
C SER A 183 13.46 26.46 48.66
#